data_AF-A0A353R494-F1
#
_entry.id   AF-A0A353R494-F1
#
_cell.length_a   1.000
_cell.length_b   1.000
_cell.length_c   1.000
_cell.angle_alpha   90.00
_cell.angle_beta   90.00
_cell.angle_gamma   90.00
#
_symmetry.space_group_name_H-M   'P 1'
#
loop_
_entity.id
_entity.type
_entity.pdbx_description
1 polymer ?
#
loop_
_entity_poly.entity_id
_entity_poly.type
_entity_poly.pdbx_seq_one_letter_code
_entity_poly.pdbx_strand_id
1 'polypeptide(L)'
;MTMRMAVAVILLGLTSLAHAEMKVGVIDLAQLLREAPQARALRESLEADLEQRKRMLAREETAFTQKQEDFDRNVQTLSPERREQMERELLAAQRV
;
A
#
# COMPACT_ATOMS: atom_id res chain seq x y z
N MET A 1 -49.23 41.80 -40.36
CA MET A 1 -48.61 42.18 -39.07
C MET A 1 -48.65 41.04 -38.05
N THR A 2 -49.77 40.32 -37.96
CA THR A 2 -49.97 39.15 -37.10
C THR A 2 -48.96 38.00 -37.31
N MET A 3 -48.60 37.67 -38.55
CA MET A 3 -47.68 36.56 -38.84
C MET A 3 -46.23 36.82 -38.37
N ARG A 4 -45.77 38.07 -38.39
CA ARG A 4 -44.42 38.44 -37.88
C ARG A 4 -44.35 38.36 -36.36
N MET A 5 -45.48 38.61 -35.70
CA MET A 5 -45.59 38.51 -34.24
C MET A 5 -45.56 37.04 -33.78
N ALA A 6 -46.22 36.14 -34.52
CA ALA A 6 -46.19 34.71 -34.23
C ALA A 6 -44.76 34.13 -34.34
N VAL A 7 -43.99 34.55 -35.34
CA VAL A 7 -42.59 34.13 -35.52
C VAL A 7 -41.70 34.64 -34.38
N ALA A 8 -41.91 35.88 -33.90
CA ALA A 8 -41.15 36.44 -32.78
C ALA A 8 -41.43 35.69 -31.45
N VAL A 9 -42.67 35.27 -31.21
CA VAL A 9 -43.04 34.49 -30.01
C VAL A 9 -42.42 33.10 -30.04
N ILE A 10 -42.37 32.46 -31.21
CA ILE A 10 -41.72 31.15 -31.38
C ILE A 10 -40.21 31.27 -31.13
N LEU A 11 -39.54 32.29 -31.69
CA LEU A 11 -38.10 32.54 -31.50
C LEU A 11 -37.72 32.82 -30.03
N LEU A 12 -38.61 33.45 -29.25
CA LEU A 12 -38.40 33.71 -27.82
C LEU A 12 -38.56 32.45 -26.95
N GLY A 13 -39.29 31.44 -27.41
CA GLY A 13 -39.48 30.17 -26.66
C GLY A 13 -38.28 29.23 -26.72
N LEU A 14 -37.47 29.29 -27.79
CA LEU A 14 -36.33 28.39 -27.99
C LEU A 14 -35.12 28.67 -27.07
N THR A 15 -35.02 29.85 -26.46
CA THR A 15 -33.91 30.19 -25.55
C THR A 15 -34.03 29.50 -24.18
N SER A 16 -35.21 29.00 -23.82
CA SER A 16 -35.47 28.34 -22.53
C SER A 16 -34.88 26.93 -22.44
N LEU A 17 -34.66 26.24 -23.57
CA LEU A 17 -34.15 24.86 -23.62
C LEU A 17 -32.62 24.76 -23.47
N ALA A 18 -31.90 25.89 -23.44
CA ALA A 18 -30.43 25.93 -23.35
C ALA A 18 -29.88 25.70 -21.92
N HIS A 19 -30.75 25.60 -20.91
CA HIS A 19 -30.35 25.32 -19.53
C HIS A 19 -30.44 23.81 -19.25
N ALA A 20 -29.63 23.02 -19.96
CA ALA A 20 -29.40 21.63 -19.57
C ALA A 20 -28.68 21.64 -18.22
N GLU A 21 -29.36 21.21 -17.16
CA GLU A 21 -28.78 21.05 -15.81
C GLU A 21 -27.48 20.24 -15.91
N MET A 22 -26.33 20.90 -15.77
CA MET A 22 -25.06 20.21 -15.70
C MET A 22 -24.98 19.46 -14.36
N LYS A 23 -25.22 18.16 -14.43
CA LYS A 23 -25.07 17.25 -13.30
C LYS A 23 -23.58 17.03 -13.05
N VAL A 24 -23.00 17.84 -12.16
CA VAL A 24 -21.62 17.67 -11.69
C VAL A 24 -21.62 16.56 -10.64
N GLY A 25 -21.07 15.39 -10.99
CA GLY A 25 -20.82 14.31 -10.05
C GLY A 25 -19.48 14.53 -9.34
N VAL A 26 -19.47 14.53 -8.01
CA VAL A 26 -18.25 14.50 -7.21
C VAL A 26 -17.93 13.04 -6.89
N ILE A 27 -16.72 12.59 -7.24
CA ILE A 27 -16.24 11.23 -6.97
C ILE A 27 -15.19 11.30 -5.87
N ASP A 28 -15.39 10.56 -4.78
CA ASP A 28 -14.33 10.31 -3.81
C ASP A 28 -13.39 9.24 -4.37
N LEU A 29 -12.24 9.69 -4.87
CA LEU A 29 -11.22 8.81 -5.42
C LEU A 29 -10.66 7.84 -4.37
N ALA A 30 -10.58 8.24 -3.10
CA ALA A 30 -10.11 7.37 -2.04
C ALA A 30 -11.12 6.26 -1.75
N GLN A 31 -12.42 6.56 -1.77
CA GLN A 31 -13.46 5.54 -1.66
C GLN A 31 -13.43 4.58 -2.85
N LEU A 32 -13.33 5.11 -4.07
CA LEU A 32 -13.23 4.30 -5.28
C LEU A 32 -12.04 3.33 -5.20
N LEU A 33 -10.87 3.81 -4.78
CA LEU A 33 -9.68 2.98 -4.63
C LEU A 33 -9.81 1.94 -3.51
N ARG A 34 -10.58 2.18 -2.45
CA ARG A 34 -10.83 1.16 -1.40
C ARG A 34 -11.81 0.09 -1.86
N GLU A 35 -12.81 0.48 -2.65
CA GLU A 35 -13.92 -0.39 -3.02
C GLU A 35 -13.71 -1.10 -4.35
N ALA A 36 -12.84 -0.57 -5.22
CA ALA A 36 -12.56 -1.15 -6.52
C ALA A 36 -12.01 -2.58 -6.39
N PRO A 37 -12.56 -3.54 -7.15
CA PRO A 37 -12.14 -4.94 -7.06
C PRO A 37 -10.65 -5.12 -7.41
N GLN A 38 -10.14 -4.36 -8.40
CA GLN A 38 -8.71 -4.38 -8.74
C GLN A 38 -7.81 -3.95 -7.58
N ALA A 39 -8.24 -2.99 -6.76
CA ALA A 39 -7.45 -2.49 -5.65
C ALA A 39 -7.49 -3.45 -4.46
N ARG A 40 -8.60 -4.17 -4.25
CA ARG A 40 -8.68 -5.25 -3.25
C ARG A 40 -7.72 -6.39 -3.59
N ALA A 41 -7.73 -6.86 -4.83
CA ALA A 41 -6.83 -7.93 -5.28
C ALA A 41 -5.34 -7.54 -5.13
N LEU A 42 -5.00 -6.30 -5.49
CA LEU A 42 -3.64 -5.79 -5.29
C LEU A 42 -3.27 -5.73 -3.80
N ARG A 43 -4.18 -5.25 -2.94
CA ARG A 43 -3.94 -5.18 -1.50
C ARG A 43 -3.73 -6.55 -0.89
N GLU A 44 -4.55 -7.54 -1.26
CA GLU A 44 -4.39 -8.93 -0.78
C GLU A 44 -3.03 -9.51 -1.20
N SER A 45 -2.58 -9.25 -2.44
CA SER A 45 -1.24 -9.64 -2.90
C SER A 45 -0.13 -8.99 -2.07
N LEU A 46 -0.24 -7.67 -1.84
CA LEU A 46 0.76 -6.94 -1.04
C LEU A 46 0.77 -7.38 0.43
N GLU A 47 -0.41 -7.60 1.01
CA GLU A 47 -0.53 -8.14 2.37
C GLU A 47 0.11 -9.54 2.45
N ALA A 48 -0.11 -10.42 1.48
CA ALA A 48 0.53 -11.74 1.43
C ALA A 48 2.07 -11.64 1.37
N ASP A 49 2.60 -10.77 0.51
CA ASP A 49 4.05 -10.55 0.36
C ASP A 49 4.66 -9.98 1.65
N LEU A 50 3.99 -9.01 2.28
CA LEU A 50 4.44 -8.43 3.54
C LEU A 50 4.38 -9.42 4.68
N GLU A 51 3.34 -10.25 4.76
CA GLU A 51 3.25 -11.32 5.76
C GLU A 51 4.34 -12.37 5.56
N GLN A 52 4.68 -12.71 4.32
CA GLN A 52 5.85 -13.56 4.05
C GLN A 52 7.14 -12.90 4.54
N ARG A 53 7.37 -11.63 4.23
CA ARG A 53 8.57 -10.90 4.68
C ARG A 53 8.65 -10.81 6.20
N LYS A 54 7.54 -10.50 6.89
CA LYS A 54 7.47 -10.52 8.37
C LYS A 54 7.86 -11.87 8.94
N ARG A 55 7.37 -12.97 8.37
CA ARG A 55 7.74 -14.32 8.80
C ARG A 55 9.23 -14.62 8.58
N MET A 56 9.83 -14.13 7.50
CA MET A 56 11.27 -14.29 7.29
C MET A 56 12.07 -13.50 8.31
N LEU A 57 11.74 -12.22 8.52
CA LEU A 57 12.40 -11.38 9.51
C LEU A 57 12.31 -11.97 10.93
N ALA A 58 11.14 -12.47 11.34
CA ALA A 58 10.97 -13.10 12.65
C ALA A 58 11.84 -14.36 12.83
N ARG A 59 12.05 -15.13 11.75
CA ARG A 59 12.95 -16.30 11.76
C ARG A 59 14.40 -15.87 11.87
N GLU A 60 14.81 -14.84 11.15
CA GLU A 60 16.17 -14.28 11.20
C GLU A 60 16.48 -13.73 12.58
N GLU A 61 15.55 -12.98 13.18
CA GLU A 61 15.65 -12.46 14.55
C GLU A 61 15.77 -13.60 15.58
N THR A 62 14.94 -14.64 15.46
CA THR A 62 15.01 -15.81 16.34
C THR A 62 16.34 -16.54 16.21
N ALA A 63 16.83 -16.74 14.99
CA ALA A 63 18.11 -17.41 14.74
C ALA A 63 19.30 -16.57 15.24
N PHE A 64 19.23 -15.25 15.10
CA PHE A 64 20.24 -14.34 15.63
C PHE A 64 20.29 -14.40 17.16
N THR A 65 19.12 -14.31 17.81
CA THR A 65 19.00 -14.39 19.28
C THR A 65 19.54 -15.71 19.81
N GLN A 66 19.21 -16.84 19.19
CA GLN A 66 19.74 -18.16 19.58
C GLN A 66 21.28 -18.22 19.48
N LYS A 67 21.86 -17.68 18.40
CA LYS A 67 23.33 -17.62 18.27
C LYS A 67 23.97 -16.77 19.36
N GLN A 68 23.33 -15.67 19.73
CA GLN A 68 23.80 -14.79 20.79
C GLN A 68 23.75 -15.50 22.15
N GLU A 69 22.64 -16.15 22.48
CA GLU A 69 22.49 -16.93 23.71
C GLU A 69 23.50 -18.09 23.79
N ASP A 70 23.73 -18.79 22.67
CA ASP A 70 24.71 -19.87 22.59
C ASP A 70 26.15 -19.37 22.76
N PHE A 71 26.46 -18.21 22.19
CA PHE A 71 27.75 -17.56 22.41
C PHE A 71 27.91 -17.19 23.89
N ASP A 72 26.96 -16.46 24.48
CA ASP A 72 27.04 -15.99 25.87
C ASP A 72 27.17 -17.14 26.87
N ARG A 73 26.44 -18.25 26.65
CA ARG A 73 26.52 -19.43 27.52
C ARG A 73 27.86 -20.16 27.42
N ASN A 74 28.40 -20.28 26.22
CA ASN A 74 29.56 -21.13 25.97
C ASN A 74 30.88 -20.37 25.89
N VAL A 75 30.88 -19.03 25.85
CA VAL A 75 32.07 -18.21 25.59
C VAL A 75 33.28 -18.60 26.43
N GLN A 76 33.07 -18.98 27.69
CA GLN A 76 34.12 -19.35 28.63
C GLN A 76 34.72 -20.75 28.38
N THR A 77 34.01 -21.64 27.69
CA THR A 77 34.45 -23.01 27.36
C THR A 77 34.94 -23.14 25.91
N LEU A 78 34.69 -22.14 25.06
CA LEU A 78 35.16 -22.11 23.67
C LEU A 78 36.68 -21.94 23.58
N SER A 79 37.27 -22.56 22.55
CA SER A 79 38.65 -22.25 22.15
C SER A 79 38.74 -20.81 21.62
N PRO A 80 39.92 -20.16 21.67
CA PRO A 80 40.10 -18.80 21.16
C PRO A 80 39.67 -18.64 19.70
N GLU A 81 39.99 -19.62 18.85
CA GLU A 81 39.68 -19.60 17.42
C GLU A 81 38.17 -19.71 17.19
N ARG A 82 37.49 -20.57 17.98
CA ARG A 82 36.04 -20.74 17.86
C ARG A 82 35.29 -19.52 18.39
N ARG A 83 35.79 -18.88 19.44
CA ARG A 83 35.23 -17.62 19.97
C ARG A 83 35.30 -16.51 18.92
N GLU A 84 36.47 -16.29 18.33
CA GLU A 84 36.66 -15.27 17.30
C GLU A 84 35.78 -15.52 16.06
N GLN A 85 35.61 -16.77 15.67
CA GLN A 85 34.70 -17.14 14.58
C GLN A 85 33.25 -16.76 14.91
N MET A 86 32.76 -17.11 16.10
CA MET A 86 31.38 -16.82 16.50
C MET A 86 31.13 -15.32 16.64
N GLU A 87 32.09 -14.55 17.16
CA GLU A 87 32.00 -13.08 17.21
C GLU A 87 31.88 -12.48 15.80
N ARG A 88 32.66 -12.96 14.83
CA ARG A 88 32.54 -12.52 13.43
C ARG A 88 31.19 -12.89 12.83
N GLU A 89 30.68 -14.09 13.11
CA GLU A 89 29.37 -14.55 12.63
C GLU A 89 28.23 -13.69 13.21
N LEU A 90 28.29 -13.33 14.50
CA LEU A 90 27.33 -12.44 15.14
C LEU A 90 27.39 -11.01 14.58
N LEU A 91 28.60 -10.46 14.41
CA LEU A 91 28.79 -9.14 13.81
C LEU A 91 28.31 -9.08 12.35
N ALA A 92 28.48 -10.17 11.59
CA ALA A 92 27.97 -10.27 10.24
C ALA A 92 26.44 -10.33 10.22
N ALA A 93 25.84 -11.12 11.13
CA ALA A 93 24.39 -11.27 11.22
C ALA A 93 23.66 -10.00 11.72
N GLN A 94 24.33 -9.15 12.51
CA GLN A 94 23.77 -7.87 12.97
C GLN A 94 23.63 -6.80 11.87
N ARG A 95 24.34 -6.96 10.74
CA ARG A 95 24.38 -5.99 9.64
C ARG A 95 23.35 -6.25 8.54
N VAL A 96 22.64 -7.36 8.63
CA VAL A 96 21.57 -7.78 7.69
C VAL A 96 20.23 -7.33 8.25
#